data_AF-A0A970YPF2-F1
#
_entry.id   AF-A0A970YPF2-F1
#
_cell.length_a   1.000
_cell.length_b   1.000
_cell.length_c   1.000
_cell.angle_alpha   90.00
_cell.angle_beta   90.00
_cell.angle_gamma   90.00
#
_symmetry.space_group_name_H-M   'P 1'
#
loop_
_entity.id
_entity.type
_entity.pdbx_description
1 polymer ?
#
loop_
_entity_poly.entity_id
_entity_poly.type
_entity_poly.pdbx_seq_one_letter_code
_entity_poly.pdbx_strand_id
1 'polypeptide(L)' 'MAGRPKKKIDYELVEKLAYIQCTQEEISSILGISTRTLQRDKEFCRIYKNGMDNGKMSLRRLQWKAAEKGNNTMLVWL' A
#
# COMPACT_ATOMS: atom_id res chain seq x y z
N MET A 1 -32.74 14.26 4.28
CA MET A 1 -32.06 13.42 3.27
C MET A 1 -31.21 12.40 4.00
N ALA A 2 -31.55 11.11 3.95
CA ALA A 2 -30.73 10.06 4.55
C ALA A 2 -29.54 9.80 3.61
N GLY A 3 -28.33 10.14 4.05
CA GLY A 3 -27.10 9.89 3.30
C GLY A 3 -26.88 8.38 3.12
N ARG A 4 -26.28 8.00 1.98
CA ARG A 4 -25.88 6.61 1.69
C ARG A 4 -25.09 6.04 2.89
N PRO A 5 -25.40 4.83 3.38
CA PRO A 5 -24.67 4.23 4.49
C PRO A 5 -23.19 4.15 4.15
N LYS A 6 -22.34 4.60 5.08
CA LYS A 6 -20.88 4.53 4.92
C LYS A 6 -20.46 3.08 4.88
N LYS A 7 -19.82 2.65 3.79
CA LYS A 7 -19.17 1.33 3.74
C LYS A 7 -18.03 1.32 4.77
N LYS A 8 -17.95 0.27 5.58
CA LYS A 8 -16.86 0.08 6.54
C LYS A 8 -15.58 -0.21 5.76
N ILE A 9 -14.54 0.59 6.00
CA ILE A 9 -13.20 0.35 5.44
C ILE A 9 -12.49 -0.63 6.37
N ASP A 10 -11.96 -1.70 5.81
CA ASP A 10 -11.09 -2.63 6.53
C ASP A 10 -9.64 -2.10 6.47
N TYR A 11 -9.24 -1.37 7.51
CA TYR A 11 -7.94 -0.74 7.57
C TYR A 11 -6.78 -1.72 7.71
N GLU A 12 -7.00 -2.89 8.33
CA GLU A 12 -5.96 -3.92 8.46
C GLU A 12 -5.67 -4.54 7.09
N LEU A 13 -6.71 -4.79 6.30
CA LEU A 13 -6.55 -5.24 4.92
C LEU A 13 -5.86 -4.18 4.05
N VAL A 14 -6.22 -2.90 4.21
CA VAL A 14 -5.55 -1.79 3.50
C VAL A 14 -4.05 -1.76 3.79
N GLU A 15 -3.65 -1.92 5.06
CA GLU A 15 -2.23 -1.91 5.44
C GLU A 15 -1.47 -3.08 4.79
N LYS A 16 -2.04 -4.29 4.83
CA LYS A 16 -1.45 -5.48 4.20
C LYS A 16 -1.30 -5.32 2.68
N LEU A 17 -2.32 -4.77 2.02
CA LEU A 17 -2.29 -4.52 0.57
C LEU A 17 -1.30 -3.39 0.20
N ALA A 18 -1.25 -2.32 0.98
CA ALA A 18 -0.29 -1.24 0.77
C ALA A 18 1.16 -1.70 1.00
N TYR A 19 1.39 -2.60 1.95
CA TYR A 19 2.71 -3.19 2.20
C TYR A 19 3.26 -3.92 0.97
N ILE A 20 2.41 -4.65 0.25
CA ILE A 20 2.78 -5.34 -1.01
C ILE A 20 2.75 -4.40 -2.24
N GLN A 21 2.66 -3.09 -2.02
CA GLN A 21 2.65 -2.04 -3.06
C GLN A 21 1.43 -2.07 -3.99
N CYS A 22 0.27 -2.56 -3.53
CA CYS A 22 -0.97 -2.37 -4.28
C CYS A 22 -1.34 -0.89 -4.36
N THR A 23 -1.88 -0.49 -5.51
CA THR A 23 -2.43 0.84 -5.79
C THR A 23 -3.75 1.09 -5.07
N GLN A 24 -4.15 2.35 -4.94
CA GLN A 24 -5.44 2.69 -4.35
C GLN A 24 -6.60 2.16 -5.21
N GLU A 25 -6.43 2.08 -6.53
CA GLU A 25 -7.37 1.52 -7.50
C GLU A 25 -7.60 0.01 -7.26
N GLU A 26 -6.54 -0.76 -7.05
CA GLU A 26 -6.63 -2.19 -6.74
C GLU A 26 -7.32 -2.41 -5.39
N ILE A 27 -6.92 -1.65 -4.36
CA ILE A 27 -7.53 -1.72 -3.03
C ILE A 27 -9.02 -1.34 -3.10
N SER A 28 -9.37 -0.34 -3.93
CA SER A 28 -10.76 0.06 -4.16
C SER A 28 -11.60 -1.06 -4.79
N SER A 29 -11.00 -1.82 -5.70
CA SER A 29 -11.64 -2.95 -6.38
C SER A 29 -11.85 -4.11 -5.41
N ILE A 30 -10.86 -4.39 -4.56
CA ILE A 30 -10.92 -5.44 -3.52
C ILE A 30 -11.98 -5.12 -2.47
N LEU A 31 -12.02 -3.87 -1.99
CA LEU A 31 -12.98 -3.44 -0.96
C LEU A 31 -14.39 -3.17 -1.53
N GLY A 32 -14.51 -3.06 -2.85
CA GLY A 32 -15.75 -2.62 -3.50
C GLY A 32 -16.17 -1.20 -3.11
N ILE A 33 -15.21 -0.35 -2.77
CA ILE A 33 -15.41 1.06 -2.38
C ILE A 33 -14.80 1.92 -3.48
N SER A 34 -15.43 3.03 -3.88
CA SER A 34 -14.81 3.91 -4.88
C SER A 34 -13.50 4.52 -4.36
N THR A 35 -12.50 4.62 -5.22
CA THR A 35 -11.21 5.29 -4.93
C THR A 35 -11.42 6.68 -4.32
N ARG A 36 -12.33 7.47 -4.88
CA ARG A 36 -12.67 8.81 -4.37
C ARG A 36 -13.18 8.80 -2.92
N THR A 37 -13.87 7.74 -2.51
CA THR A 37 -14.32 7.59 -1.12
C THR A 37 -13.16 7.27 -0.20
N LEU A 38 -12.27 6.38 -0.63
CA LEU A 38 -11.04 6.04 0.11
C LEU A 38 -10.13 7.26 0.27
N GLN A 39 -9.90 8.03 -0.79
CA GLN A 39 -9.05 9.24 -0.76
C GLN A 39 -9.58 10.36 0.15
N ARG A 40 -10.89 10.39 0.41
CA ARG A 40 -11.49 11.34 1.36
C ARG A 40 -11.35 10.90 2.81
N ASP A 41 -11.07 9.62 3.04
CA ASP A 41 -10.85 9.07 4.37
C ASP A 41 -9.40 9.31 4.80
N LYS A 42 -9.22 10.15 5.82
CA LYS A 42 -7.89 10.54 6.30
C LYS A 42 -7.11 9.34 6.86
N GLU A 43 -7.82 8.41 7.48
CA GLU A 43 -7.21 7.24 8.11
C GLU A 43 -6.73 6.24 7.05
N PHE A 44 -7.52 6.01 6.01
CA PHE A 44 -7.09 5.28 4.81
C PHE A 44 -5.81 5.87 4.23
N CYS A 45 -5.78 7.18 3.98
CA CYS A 45 -4.61 7.85 3.41
C CYS A 45 -3.36 7.71 4.30
N ARG A 46 -3.53 7.80 5.62
CA ARG A 46 -2.45 7.62 6.60
C ARG A 46 -1.89 6.19 6.56
N ILE A 47 -2.79 5.20 6.63
CA ILE A 47 -2.42 3.78 6.67
C ILE A 47 -1.82 3.33 5.35
N TYR A 48 -2.41 3.74 4.23
CA TYR A 48 -1.89 3.47 2.89
C TYR A 48 -0.46 3.99 2.74
N LYS A 49 -0.22 5.25 3.13
CA LYS A 49 1.13 5.83 3.05
C LYS A 49 2.13 5.06 3.91
N ASN A 50 1.77 4.74 5.15
CA ASN A 50 2.62 3.95 6.04
C ASN A 50 2.94 2.56 5.46
N GLY A 51 1.94 1.86 4.95
CA GLY A 51 2.12 0.56 4.30
C GLY A 51 3.07 0.66 3.09
N MET A 52 2.89 1.66 2.24
CA MET A 52 3.76 1.90 1.07
C MET A 52 5.21 2.14 1.49
N ASP A 53 5.44 3.00 2.49
CA ASP A 53 6.79 3.30 2.99
C ASP A 53 7.46 2.07 3.61
N ASN A 54 6.71 1.27 4.36
CA ASN A 54 7.19 0.01 4.95
C ASN A 54 7.52 -1.04 3.88
N GLY A 55 6.69 -1.17 2.85
CA GLY A 55 6.94 -2.06 1.73
C GLY A 55 8.20 -1.68 0.96
N LYS A 56 8.40 -0.39 0.66
CA LYS A 56 9.63 0.13 0.03
C LYS A 56 10.86 -0.13 0.88
N MET A 57 10.76 0.10 2.20
CA MET A 57 11.86 -0.20 3.12
C MET A 57 12.20 -1.70 3.12
N SER A 58 11.19 -2.56 3.08
CA SER A 58 11.39 -4.01 3.00
C SER A 58 12.07 -4.42 1.69
N LEU A 59 11.60 -3.89 0.57
CA LEU A 59 12.20 -4.13 -0.75
C LEU A 59 13.67 -3.70 -0.79
N ARG A 60 14.00 -2.52 -0.25
CA ARG A 60 15.39 -2.04 -0.17
C ARG A 60 16.27 -2.99 0.64
N ARG A 61 15.81 -3.48 1.79
CA ARG A 61 16.56 -4.47 2.58
C ARG A 61 16.82 -5.75 1.79
N LEU A 62 15.83 -6.21 1.02
CA LEU A 62 16.00 -7.39 0.16
C LEU A 62 16.99 -7.11 -0.98
N GLN A 63 16.98 -5.91 -1.55
CA GLN A 63 17.96 -5.48 -2.55
C GLN A 63 19.38 -5.47 -1.98
N TRP A 64 19.59 -4.92 -0.78
CA TRP A 64 20.89 -4.98 -0.09
C TRP A 64 21.36 -6.41 0.13
N LYS A 65 20.52 -7.29 0.67
CA LYS A 65 20.84 -8.71 0.86
C LYS A 65 21.18 -9.43 -0.44
N ALA A 66 20.51 -9.08 -1.55
CA ALA A 66 20.79 -9.65 -2.86
C ALA A 66 22.13 -9.17 -3.41
N ALA A 67 22.46 -7.89 -3.21
CA ALA A 67 23.75 -7.31 -3.58
C ALA A 67 24.90 -7.95 -2.79
N GLU A 68 24.76 -8.14 -1.47
CA GLU A 68 25.74 -8.84 -0.62
C GLU A 68 26.02 -10.28 -1.10
N LYS A 69 25.01 -10.94 -1.67
CA LYS A 69 25.14 -12.29 -2.25
C LYS A 69 25.78 -12.32 -3.66
N GLY A 70 26.27 -11.19 -4.15
CA GLY A 70 26.99 -11.09 -5.42
C GLY A 70 26.09 -10.83 -6.65
N ASN A 71 24.81 -10.49 -6.46
CA ASN A 71 23.94 -10.13 -7.58
C ASN A 71 24.12 -8.64 -7.94
N ASN A 72 25.18 -8.34 -8.70
CA ASN A 72 25.64 -6.97 -8.99
C ASN A 72 24.64 -6.14 -9.82
N THR A 73 23.70 -6.76 -10.52
CA THR A 73 22.64 -6.05 -11.27
C THR A 73 21.62 -5.36 -10.36
N MET A 74 21.47 -5.79 -9.11
CA MET A 74 20.57 -5.15 -8.12
C MET A 74 21.13 -3.81 -7.58
N LEU A 75 22.41 -3.50 -7.81
CA LEU A 75 23.06 -2.25 -7.40
C LEU A 75 22.88 -1.09 -8.40
N VAL A 76 22.47 -1.38 -9.64
CA VAL A 76 22.46 -0.37 -10.73
C VAL A 76 21.32 0.66 -10.57
N TRP A 77 20.29 0.33 -9.79
CA TRP A 77 19.07 1.15 -9.65
C TRP A 77 18.72 1.46 -8.18
N LEU A 78 19.72 1.39 -7.29
CA LEU A 78 19.59 1.72 -5.87
C LEU A 78 19.77 3.23 -5.64
#